data_AF-A0A7Y2T2I5-F1
#
_entry.id   AF-A0A7Y2T2I5-F1
#
_cell.length_a   1.000
_cell.length_b   1.000
_cell.length_c   1.000
_cell.angle_alpha   90.00
_cell.angle_beta   90.00
_cell.angle_gamma   90.00
#
_symmetry.space_group_name_H-M   'P 1'
#
loop_
_entity.id
_entity.type
_entity.pdbx_description
1 polymer ?
#
loop_
_entity_poly.entity_id
_entity_poly.type
_entity_poly.pdbx_seq_one_letter_code
_entity_poly.pdbx_strand_id
1 'polypeptide(L)'
;MANTLDHKQNFLKGIIKENPVFVMLLGMCPTLGVTSSAFNGLGMGVATLFVLLMSNIVVSLIKSQIPNKVRIPAFIVIIASFVTVVEMVLEAFIPFLYEQLGIFIPLIVVNCLILGRA
;
A
#
# COMPACT_ATOMS: atom_id res chain seq x y z
N MET A 1 32.91 4.32 7.79
CA MET A 1 33.65 5.49 7.27
C MET A 1 32.65 6.55 6.87
N ALA A 2 32.64 7.64 7.63
CA ALA A 2 31.88 8.84 7.33
C ALA A 2 32.37 9.44 6.01
N ASN A 3 31.45 9.71 5.08
CA ASN A 3 31.65 10.74 4.08
C ASN A 3 30.44 11.64 4.10
N THR A 4 30.68 12.86 4.54
CA THR A 4 29.77 13.98 4.63
C THR A 4 29.25 14.36 3.24
N LEU A 5 27.92 14.45 3.16
CA LEU A 5 27.17 15.28 2.21
C LEU A 5 27.21 14.89 0.74
N ASP A 6 26.21 14.08 0.37
CA ASP A 6 25.33 14.52 -0.70
C ASP A 6 23.89 14.20 -0.28
N HIS A 7 23.28 15.10 0.50
CA HIS A 7 21.86 15.01 0.88
C HIS A 7 20.97 14.85 -0.37
N LYS A 8 21.39 15.42 -1.50
CA LYS A 8 20.78 15.22 -2.81
C LYS A 8 20.89 13.76 -3.24
N GLN A 9 22.02 13.06 -3.12
CA GLN A 9 22.17 11.65 -3.51
C GLN A 9 21.39 10.71 -2.60
N ASN A 10 21.31 10.99 -1.29
CA ASN A 10 20.45 10.22 -0.39
C ASN A 10 18.96 10.42 -0.73
N PHE A 11 18.56 11.64 -1.11
CA PHE A 11 17.19 11.93 -1.54
C PHE A 11 16.87 11.37 -2.95
N LEU A 12 17.79 11.50 -3.89
CA LEU A 12 17.70 10.94 -5.25
C LEU A 12 17.71 9.40 -5.23
N LYS A 13 18.37 8.76 -4.25
CA LYS A 13 18.34 7.29 -4.09
C LYS A 13 16.92 6.77 -3.85
N GLY A 14 16.13 7.43 -3.00
CA GLY A 14 14.75 7.02 -2.72
C GLY A 14 13.82 7.13 -3.93
N ILE A 15 14.03 8.14 -4.78
CA ILE A 15 13.18 8.41 -5.96
C ILE A 15 13.59 7.56 -7.17
N ILE A 16 14.90 7.34 -7.38
CA ILE A 16 15.41 6.79 -8.65
C ILE A 16 15.97 5.38 -8.48
N LYS A 17 16.66 5.09 -7.37
CA LYS A 17 17.40 3.82 -7.21
C LYS A 17 16.63 2.78 -6.40
N GLU A 18 15.80 3.21 -5.47
CA GLU A 18 15.07 2.36 -4.51
C GLU A 18 13.55 2.41 -4.74
N ASN A 19 13.08 2.93 -5.89
CA ASN A 19 11.65 3.05 -6.13
C ASN A 19 11.00 1.66 -6.25
N PRO A 20 10.09 1.27 -5.35
CA PRO A 20 9.60 -0.10 -5.28
C PRO A 20 8.78 -0.51 -6.50
N VAL A 21 8.13 0.45 -7.18
CA VAL A 21 7.29 0.18 -8.36
C VAL A 21 8.13 -0.01 -9.62
N PHE A 22 9.07 0.91 -9.90
CA PHE A 22 9.84 0.87 -11.15
C PHE A 22 11.10 0.00 -11.09
N VAL A 23 11.73 -0.14 -9.92
CA VAL A 23 13.01 -0.88 -9.79
C VAL A 23 12.79 -2.29 -9.23
N MET A 24 11.94 -2.44 -8.20
CA MET A 24 11.69 -3.75 -7.58
C MET A 24 10.47 -4.48 -8.18
N LEU A 25 9.72 -3.84 -9.09
CA LEU A 25 8.48 -4.35 -9.70
C LEU A 25 7.44 -4.84 -8.67
N LEU A 26 7.36 -4.19 -7.49
CA LEU A 26 6.40 -4.51 -6.44
C LEU A 26 5.16 -3.61 -6.55
N GLY A 27 3.98 -4.18 -6.35
CA GLY A 27 2.72 -3.42 -6.34
C GLY A 27 2.16 -3.08 -7.73
N MET A 28 2.57 -3.81 -8.78
CA MET A 28 2.13 -3.57 -10.16
C MET A 28 0.63 -3.80 -10.38
N CYS A 29 0.00 -4.72 -9.65
CA CYS A 29 -1.39 -5.12 -9.89
C CYS A 29 -2.40 -3.97 -9.81
N PRO A 30 -2.46 -3.16 -8.73
CA PRO A 30 -3.34 -2.00 -8.72
C PRO A 30 -2.82 -0.87 -9.60
N THR A 31 -1.50 -0.72 -9.73
CA THR A 31 -0.87 0.36 -10.51
C THR A 31 -1.24 0.28 -11.99
N LEU A 32 -1.25 -0.91 -12.57
CA LEU A 32 -1.68 -1.14 -13.94
C LEU A 32 -3.20 -1.00 -14.10
N GLY A 33 -3.98 -1.39 -13.09
CA GLY A 33 -5.44 -1.29 -13.12
C GLY A 33 -5.97 0.15 -13.14
N VAL A 34 -5.29 1.07 -12.46
CA VAL A 34 -5.77 2.47 -12.29
C VAL A 34 -5.16 3.46 -13.28
N THR A 35 -4.44 2.98 -14.29
CA THR A 35 -3.83 3.82 -15.35
C THR A 35 -4.86 4.50 -16.28
N SER A 36 -6.15 4.14 -16.15
CA SER A 36 -7.24 4.67 -16.97
C SER A 36 -7.50 6.16 -16.74
N SER A 37 -7.25 6.69 -15.54
CA SER A 37 -7.50 8.10 -15.21
C SER A 37 -6.64 8.55 -14.04
N ALA A 38 -6.14 9.78 -14.11
CA ALA A 38 -5.36 10.38 -13.02
C ALA A 38 -6.14 10.43 -11.70
N PHE A 39 -7.45 10.69 -11.75
CA PHE A 39 -8.32 10.69 -10.57
C PHE A 39 -8.42 9.31 -9.90
N ASN A 40 -8.54 8.24 -10.70
CA ASN A 40 -8.57 6.86 -10.19
C ASN A 40 -7.23 6.47 -9.55
N GLY A 41 -6.13 6.81 -10.21
CA GLY A 41 -4.78 6.57 -9.69
C GLY A 41 -4.50 7.31 -8.38
N LEU A 42 -4.94 8.56 -8.28
CA LEU A 42 -4.77 9.36 -7.07
C LEU A 42 -5.65 8.84 -5.93
N GLY A 43 -6.89 8.46 -6.22
CA GLY A 43 -7.78 7.82 -5.25
C GLY A 43 -7.22 6.52 -4.69
N MET A 44 -6.73 5.63 -5.57
CA MET A 44 -6.10 4.38 -5.16
C MET A 44 -4.81 4.60 -4.37
N GLY A 45 -4.00 5.59 -4.75
CA GLY A 45 -2.77 5.95 -4.05
C GLY A 45 -3.02 6.45 -2.64
N VAL A 46 -4.02 7.32 -2.46
CA VAL A 46 -4.40 7.83 -1.12
C VAL A 46 -4.99 6.71 -0.25
N ALA A 47 -5.85 5.87 -0.83
CA ALA A 47 -6.41 4.71 -0.13
C ALA A 47 -5.32 3.74 0.34
N THR A 48 -4.40 3.37 -0.55
CA THR A 48 -3.29 2.46 -0.22
C THR A 48 -2.32 3.05 0.80
N LEU A 49 -2.02 4.36 0.73
CA LEU A 49 -1.20 5.06 1.74
C LEU A 49 -1.86 4.98 3.13
N PHE A 50 -3.16 5.28 3.21
CA PHE A 50 -3.90 5.24 4.46
C PHE A 50 -3.91 3.84 5.08
N VAL A 51 -4.22 2.81 4.28
CA VAL A 51 -4.22 1.41 4.71
C VAL A 51 -2.83 0.98 5.17
N LEU A 52 -1.77 1.34 4.43
CA LEU A 52 -0.39 0.99 4.77
C LEU A 52 0.01 1.57 6.13
N LEU A 53 -0.28 2.86 6.37
CA LEU A 53 0.05 3.54 7.63
C LEU A 53 -0.68 2.89 8.82
N MET A 54 -1.99 2.68 8.71
CA MET A 54 -2.81 2.10 9.78
C MET A 54 -2.44 0.64 10.06
N SER A 55 -2.24 -0.14 9.01
CA SER A 55 -1.85 -1.55 9.13
C SER A 55 -0.47 -1.70 9.78
N ASN A 56 0.50 -0.85 9.44
CA ASN A 56 1.85 -0.94 10.02
C ASN A 56 1.86 -0.65 11.53
N ILE A 57 1.05 0.32 11.98
CA ILE A 57 0.88 0.64 13.40
C ILE A 57 0.35 -0.57 14.17
N VAL A 58 -0.71 -1.21 13.66
CA VAL A 58 -1.33 -2.37 14.30
C VAL A 58 -0.44 -3.61 14.24
N VAL A 59 0.19 -3.87 13.09
CA VAL A 59 1.09 -5.00 12.91
C VAL A 59 2.29 -4.90 13.83
N SER A 60 2.86 -3.70 14.03
CA SER A 60 3.97 -3.47 14.95
C SER A 60 3.63 -3.85 16.39
N LEU A 61 2.38 -3.61 16.82
CA LEU A 61 1.88 -3.96 18.15
C LEU A 61 1.65 -5.47 18.33
N ILE A 62 1.10 -6.15 17.31
CA ILE A 62 0.66 -7.55 17.41
C ILE A 62 1.78 -8.55 17.01
N LYS A 63 2.78 -8.09 16.25
CA LYS A 63 3.93 -8.86 15.74
C LYS A 63 4.56 -9.82 16.77
N SER A 64 4.63 -9.44 18.04
CA SER A 64 5.30 -10.24 19.09
C SER A 64 4.54 -11.52 19.46
N GLN A 65 3.24 -11.60 19.19
CA GLN A 65 2.37 -12.71 19.59
C GLN A 65 2.14 -13.74 18.45
N ILE A 66 2.62 -13.46 17.23
CA ILE A 66 2.25 -14.23 16.04
C ILE A 66 3.30 -15.31 15.73
N PRO A 67 2.94 -16.60 15.68
CA PRO A 67 3.87 -17.67 15.32
C PRO A 67 4.26 -17.61 13.83
N ASN A 68 5.52 -17.93 13.52
CA ASN A 68 6.12 -17.75 12.18
C ASN A 68 5.34 -18.43 11.03
N LYS A 69 4.61 -19.53 11.31
CA LYS A 69 3.84 -20.28 10.31
C LYS A 69 2.61 -19.53 9.79
N VAL A 70 2.06 -18.58 10.54
CA VAL A 70 0.79 -17.89 10.19
C VAL A 70 0.95 -16.38 10.03
N ARG A 71 2.19 -15.90 9.88
CA ARG A 71 2.48 -14.46 9.78
C ARG A 71 1.82 -13.81 8.56
N ILE A 72 1.99 -14.39 7.37
CA ILE A 72 1.45 -13.81 6.13
C ILE A 72 -0.10 -13.76 6.16
N PRO A 73 -0.83 -14.86 6.47
CA PRO A 73 -2.28 -14.80 6.58
C PRO A 73 -2.77 -13.82 7.66
N ALA A 74 -2.10 -13.74 8.80
CA ALA A 74 -2.47 -12.81 9.87
C ALA A 74 -2.38 -11.34 9.40
N PHE A 75 -1.32 -10.98 8.68
CA PHE A 75 -1.15 -9.63 8.13
C PHE A 75 -2.20 -9.31 7.06
N ILE A 76 -2.51 -10.27 6.18
CA ILE A 76 -3.56 -10.12 5.17
C ILE A 76 -4.92 -9.83 5.83
N VAL A 77 -5.28 -10.52 6.91
CA VAL A 77 -6.55 -10.30 7.62
C VAL A 77 -6.61 -8.91 8.26
N ILE A 78 -5.50 -8.44 8.83
CA ILE A 78 -5.41 -7.09 9.40
C ILE A 78 -5.56 -6.04 8.30
N ILE A 79 -4.88 -6.20 7.17
CA ILE A 79 -4.99 -5.27 6.04
C ILE A 79 -6.41 -5.30 5.46
N ALA A 80 -7.01 -6.50 5.32
CA ALA A 80 -8.35 -6.67 4.78
C ALA A 80 -9.41 -5.90 5.59
N SER A 81 -9.33 -5.94 6.92
CA SER A 81 -10.29 -5.20 7.75
C SER A 81 -10.22 -3.69 7.52
N PHE A 82 -9.02 -3.12 7.37
CA PHE A 82 -8.86 -1.70 7.03
C PHE A 82 -9.31 -1.37 5.62
N VAL A 83 -9.05 -2.25 4.65
CA VAL A 83 -9.51 -2.08 3.27
C VAL A 83 -11.05 -2.09 3.21
N THR A 84 -11.72 -2.96 3.95
CA THR A 84 -13.19 -2.98 4.04
C THR A 84 -13.74 -1.67 4.62
N VAL A 85 -13.07 -1.07 5.60
CA VAL A 85 -13.47 0.25 6.11
C VAL A 85 -13.33 1.32 5.02
N VAL A 86 -12.25 1.30 4.24
CA VAL A 86 -12.07 2.23 3.12
C VAL A 86 -13.11 2.03 2.02
N GLU A 87 -13.49 0.79 1.75
CA GLU A 87 -14.55 0.45 0.80
C GLU A 87 -15.88 1.10 1.17
N MET A 88 -16.31 0.94 2.42
CA MET A 88 -17.54 1.55 2.94
C MET A 88 -17.48 3.08 2.91
N VAL A 89 -16.33 3.67 3.20
CA VAL A 89 -16.13 5.13 3.14
C VAL A 89 -16.21 5.64 1.70
N LEU A 90 -15.62 4.93 0.73
CA LEU A 90 -15.68 5.30 -0.68
C LEU A 90 -17.10 5.22 -1.23
N GLU A 91 -17.85 4.17 -0.88
CA GLU A 91 -19.26 4.02 -1.26
C GLU A 91 -20.12 5.17 -0.70
N ALA A 92 -19.86 5.59 0.54
CA ALA A 92 -20.64 6.63 1.20
C ALA A 92 -20.35 8.06 0.71
N PHE A 93 -19.09 8.40 0.43
CA PHE A 93 -18.70 9.78 0.11
C PHE A 93 -18.47 10.04 -1.39
N ILE A 94 -18.03 9.03 -2.15
CA ILE A 94 -17.59 9.22 -3.55
C ILE A 94 -18.05 8.05 -4.43
N PRO A 95 -19.36 7.94 -4.72
CA PRO A 95 -19.92 6.81 -5.47
C PRO A 95 -19.34 6.69 -6.89
N PHE A 96 -18.99 7.82 -7.52
CA PHE A 96 -18.31 7.85 -8.83
C PHE A 96 -16.98 7.09 -8.82
N LEU A 97 -16.22 7.18 -7.72
CA LEU A 97 -14.94 6.49 -7.61
C LEU A 97 -15.15 5.02 -7.27
N TYR A 98 -16.16 4.71 -6.45
CA TYR A 98 -16.53 3.34 -6.11
C TYR A 98 -16.94 2.51 -7.34
N GLU A 99 -17.69 3.08 -8.28
CA GLU A 99 -18.11 2.40 -9.51
C GLU A 99 -16.90 1.92 -10.36
N GLN A 100 -15.83 2.71 -10.37
CA GLN A 100 -14.62 2.43 -11.16
C GLN A 100 -13.60 1.58 -10.40
N LEU A 101 -13.43 1.83 -9.09
CA LEU A 101 -12.41 1.20 -8.25
C LEU A 101 -12.91 -0.03 -7.50
N GLY A 102 -14.22 -0.27 -7.42
CA GLY A 102 -14.83 -1.34 -6.60
C GLY A 102 -14.15 -2.69 -6.76
N ILE A 103 -13.96 -3.12 -8.01
CA ILE A 103 -13.30 -4.39 -8.35
C ILE A 103 -11.80 -4.38 -8.02
N PHE A 104 -11.18 -3.20 -7.99
CA PHE A 104 -9.75 -3.03 -7.73
C PHE A 104 -9.41 -2.91 -6.23
N ILE A 105 -10.38 -2.57 -5.37
CA ILE A 105 -10.17 -2.41 -3.91
C ILE A 105 -9.60 -3.68 -3.25
N PRO A 106 -10.06 -4.92 -3.58
CA PRO A 106 -9.44 -6.14 -3.07
C PRO A 106 -7.96 -6.31 -3.45
N LEU A 107 -7.49 -5.70 -4.56
CA LEU A 107 -6.07 -5.73 -4.92
C LEU A 107 -5.17 -4.92 -3.98
N ILE A 108 -5.75 -4.08 -3.11
CA ILE A 108 -5.01 -3.43 -2.02
C ILE A 108 -4.58 -4.49 -0.99
N VAL A 109 -5.45 -5.45 -0.66
CA VAL A 109 -5.18 -6.47 0.36
C VAL A 109 -4.00 -7.36 -0.02
N VAL A 110 -3.96 -7.78 -1.28
CA VAL A 110 -2.91 -8.65 -1.83
C VAL A 110 -1.73 -7.86 -2.42
N ASN A 111 -1.64 -6.56 -2.13
CA ASN A 111 -0.59 -5.72 -2.66
C ASN A 111 0.78 -6.12 -2.09
N CYS A 112 1.68 -6.55 -2.97
CA CYS A 112 3.01 -7.00 -2.58
C CYS A 112 3.88 -5.91 -1.93
N LEU A 113 3.66 -4.63 -2.26
CA LEU A 113 4.37 -3.51 -1.65
C LEU A 113 3.93 -3.31 -0.20
N ILE A 114 2.64 -3.54 0.11
CA ILE A 114 2.12 -3.49 1.47
C ILE A 114 2.66 -4.67 2.29
N LEU A 115 2.60 -5.88 1.74
CA LEU A 115 3.13 -7.08 2.41
C LEU A 115 4.65 -7.04 2.62
N GLY A 116 5.40 -6.43 1.71
CA GLY A 116 6.86 -6.26 1.85
C GLY A 116 7.26 -5.18 2.85
N ARG A 117 6.32 -4.32 3.25
CA ARG A 117 6.56 -3.21 4.20
C ARG A 117 5.96 -3.45 5.60
N ALA A 118 4.93 -4.27 5.72
CA ALA A 118 4.29 -4.68 6.98
C ALA A 118 5.05 -5.80 7.69
#